data_AF-A0A231GSS5-F1
#
_entry.id   AF-A0A231GSS5-F1
#
_cell.length_a   1.000
_cell.length_b   1.000
_cell.length_c   1.000
_cell.angle_alpha   90.00
_cell.angle_beta   90.00
_cell.angle_gamma   90.00
#
_symmetry.space_group_name_H-M   'P 1'
#
loop_
_entity.id
_entity.type
_entity.pdbx_description
1 polymer ?
#
loop_
_entity_poly.entity_id
_entity_poly.type
_entity_poly.pdbx_seq_one_letter_code
_entity_poly.pdbx_strand_id
1 'polypeptide(L)'
;MRSSDPKRLAVYFAKHGTFAAKEYQHQVPELWQAPGAGPGRFWGYRGLSPVRRQVEIDWDEYLLISRTLRRLSRRTRVWDHTTQKHVWRKAMRYQHVPRGLRIDFETGEVSHCRKRRVLRPVRRLRGSSGFVTVNDGANTAAMLARLRETCL
;
A
#
# COMPACT_ATOMS: atom_id res chain seq x y z
N MET A 1 -16.96 -7.41 4.34
CA MET A 1 -15.83 -6.81 3.59
C MET A 1 -15.91 -7.33 2.15
N ARG A 2 -15.92 -6.47 1.13
CA ARG A 2 -15.91 -6.97 -0.26
C ARG A 2 -14.53 -7.58 -0.54
N SER A 3 -14.46 -8.90 -0.50
CA SER A 3 -13.27 -9.74 -0.74
C SER A 3 -12.74 -9.66 -2.18
N SER A 4 -13.43 -8.93 -3.07
CA SER A 4 -13.12 -8.82 -4.49
C SER A 4 -11.91 -7.94 -4.83
N ASP A 5 -11.43 -7.11 -3.90
CA ASP A 5 -10.26 -6.24 -4.13
C ASP A 5 -9.03 -6.84 -3.42
N PRO A 6 -8.13 -7.53 -4.14
CA PRO A 6 -7.00 -8.25 -3.55
C PRO A 6 -6.02 -7.31 -2.84
N LYS A 7 -5.90 -6.05 -3.29
CA LYS A 7 -5.06 -5.06 -2.61
C LYS A 7 -5.67 -4.61 -1.29
N ARG A 8 -6.99 -4.39 -1.23
CA ARG A 8 -7.66 -4.06 0.03
C ARG A 8 -7.57 -5.21 1.03
N LEU A 9 -7.67 -6.44 0.53
CA LEU A 9 -7.49 -7.65 1.32
C LEU A 9 -6.06 -7.75 1.86
N ALA A 10 -5.05 -7.56 1.03
CA ALA A 10 -3.65 -7.53 1.45
C ALA A 10 -3.36 -6.42 2.48
N VAL A 11 -3.87 -5.20 2.27
CA VAL A 11 -3.70 -4.08 3.22
C VAL A 11 -4.41 -4.38 4.54
N TYR A 12 -5.60 -4.97 4.51
CA TYR A 12 -6.34 -5.37 5.70
C TYR A 12 -5.56 -6.42 6.50
N PHE A 13 -5.13 -7.50 5.86
CA PHE A 13 -4.36 -8.54 6.55
C PHE A 13 -2.98 -8.06 7.00
N ALA A 14 -2.29 -7.19 6.26
CA ALA A 14 -1.05 -6.56 6.74
C ALA A 14 -1.31 -5.68 7.96
N LYS A 15 -2.40 -4.90 7.98
CA LYS A 15 -2.78 -4.07 9.13
C LYS A 15 -3.16 -4.92 10.35
N HIS A 16 -3.83 -6.04 10.13
CA HIS A 16 -4.39 -6.87 11.20
C HIS A 16 -3.55 -8.08 11.58
N GLY A 17 -2.52 -8.43 10.79
CA GLY A 17 -1.69 -9.63 10.98
C GLY A 17 -0.26 -9.37 11.46
N THR A 18 0.23 -8.13 11.46
CA THR A 18 1.63 -7.83 11.86
C THR A 18 1.76 -7.11 13.21
N PHE A 19 0.67 -6.54 13.78
CA PHE A 19 0.74 -5.67 14.97
C PHE A 19 -0.31 -5.94 16.05
N ALA A 20 -0.99 -7.09 16.04
CA ALA A 20 -1.96 -7.39 17.08
C ALA A 20 -1.97 -8.87 17.41
N ALA A 21 -1.70 -9.18 18.68
CA ALA A 21 -2.02 -10.44 19.33
C ALA A 21 -3.53 -10.70 19.20
N LYS A 22 -3.93 -11.36 18.12
CA LYS A 22 -5.32 -11.76 17.88
C LYS A 22 -5.39 -13.27 17.71
N GLU A 23 -5.23 -13.98 18.81
CA GLU A 23 -5.49 -15.44 18.93
C GLU A 23 -6.97 -15.82 18.75
N TYR A 24 -7.89 -14.86 18.69
CA TYR A 24 -9.34 -15.11 18.70
C TYR A 24 -9.94 -15.55 17.35
N GLN A 25 -9.15 -16.13 16.43
CA GLN A 25 -9.65 -16.69 15.16
C GLN A 25 -9.27 -18.17 14.95
N HIS A 26 -8.85 -18.88 15.99
CA HIS A 26 -8.37 -20.26 15.87
C HIS A 26 -9.41 -21.37 16.15
N GLN A 27 -10.68 -21.04 16.46
CA GLN A 27 -11.72 -22.08 16.47
C GLN A 27 -12.17 -22.35 15.03
N VAL A 28 -11.55 -23.37 14.44
CA VAL A 28 -11.94 -23.88 13.13
C VAL A 28 -12.89 -25.06 13.26
N PRO A 29 -13.87 -25.19 12.35
CA PRO A 29 -14.78 -26.34 12.35
C PRO A 29 -13.99 -27.65 12.42
N GLU A 30 -14.53 -28.64 13.12
CA GLU A 30 -13.88 -29.93 13.41
C GLU A 30 -13.40 -30.64 12.14
N LEU A 31 -14.16 -30.52 11.04
CA LEU A 31 -13.81 -31.02 9.71
C LEU A 31 -12.46 -30.51 9.16
N TRP A 32 -11.97 -29.37 9.65
CA TRP A 32 -10.73 -28.73 9.22
C TRP A 32 -9.59 -28.90 10.22
N GLN A 33 -9.77 -29.69 11.28
CA GLN A 33 -8.72 -30.00 12.25
C GLN A 33 -7.86 -31.19 11.81
N ALA A 34 -8.30 -31.95 10.78
CA ALA A 34 -7.56 -33.09 10.27
C ALA A 34 -6.16 -32.66 9.71
N PRO A 35 -5.11 -33.46 9.90
CA PRO A 35 -3.79 -33.19 9.35
C PRO A 35 -3.85 -32.98 7.82
N GLY A 36 -3.35 -31.83 7.34
CA GLY A 36 -3.44 -31.44 5.92
C GLY A 36 -4.74 -30.73 5.51
N ALA A 37 -5.78 -30.76 6.35
CA ALA A 37 -7.05 -30.04 6.17
C ALA A 37 -7.17 -28.78 7.06
N GLY A 38 -6.12 -28.48 7.84
CA GLY A 38 -5.97 -27.27 8.63
C GLY A 38 -6.40 -26.03 7.84
N PRO A 39 -7.03 -25.01 8.47
CA PRO A 39 -7.31 -23.72 7.82
C PRO A 39 -6.04 -23.00 7.32
N GLY A 40 -4.86 -23.57 7.61
CA GLY A 40 -3.53 -23.07 7.33
C GLY A 40 -3.34 -21.61 7.72
N ARG A 41 -2.24 -21.04 7.25
CA ARG A 41 -2.00 -19.59 7.25
C ARG A 41 -2.83 -18.89 6.13
N PHE A 42 -3.99 -19.46 5.79
CA PHE A 42 -4.50 -19.58 4.41
C PHE A 42 -5.63 -18.60 4.06
N TRP A 43 -6.17 -17.86 5.02
CA TRP A 43 -7.21 -16.85 4.77
C TRP A 43 -6.73 -15.66 3.93
N GLY A 44 -5.43 -15.57 3.61
CA GLY A 44 -4.87 -14.55 2.72
C GLY A 44 -4.61 -14.97 1.26
N TYR A 45 -4.67 -16.28 0.92
CA TYR A 45 -4.10 -16.78 -0.34
C TYR A 45 -5.05 -17.57 -1.24
N ARG A 46 -6.33 -17.76 -0.88
CA ARG A 46 -7.26 -18.54 -1.72
C ARG A 46 -7.42 -17.90 -3.11
N GLY A 47 -6.86 -18.54 -4.13
CA GLY A 47 -6.87 -18.08 -5.53
C GLY A 47 -5.69 -17.18 -5.94
N LEU A 48 -4.67 -17.02 -5.11
CA LEU A 48 -3.47 -16.24 -5.46
C LEU A 48 -2.26 -17.17 -5.65
N SER A 49 -1.68 -17.17 -6.85
CA SER A 49 -0.40 -17.82 -7.12
C SER A 49 0.74 -16.83 -6.86
N PRO A 50 1.81 -17.20 -6.13
CA PRO A 50 2.98 -16.35 -5.97
C PRO A 50 3.71 -16.24 -7.31
N VAL A 51 3.49 -15.15 -8.03
CA VAL A 51 4.25 -14.86 -9.26
C VAL A 51 5.45 -14.01 -8.86
N ARG A 52 6.64 -14.61 -8.88
CA ARG A 52 7.91 -13.92 -8.66
C ARG A 52 8.73 -14.00 -9.94
N ARG A 53 8.74 -12.91 -10.72
CA ARG A 53 9.64 -12.72 -11.85
C ARG A 53 10.60 -11.59 -11.53
N GLN A 54 11.88 -11.83 -11.75
CA GLN A 54 12.94 -10.83 -11.61
C GLN A 54 13.41 -10.48 -13.01
N VAL A 55 13.65 -9.20 -13.25
CA VAL A 55 14.11 -8.68 -14.53
C VAL A 55 15.22 -7.69 -14.19
N GLU A 56 16.38 -7.91 -14.78
CA GLU A 56 17.47 -6.94 -14.74
C GLU A 56 17.14 -5.80 -15.71
N ILE A 57 17.39 -4.59 -15.26
CA ILE A 57 17.10 -3.37 -16.01
C ILE A 57 18.30 -2.43 -15.93
N ASP A 58 18.52 -1.67 -16.99
CA ASP A 58 19.56 -0.65 -17.02
C ASP A 58 19.18 0.57 -16.16
N TRP A 59 20.13 1.47 -15.93
CA TRP A 59 19.92 2.67 -15.11
C TRP A 59 18.87 3.62 -15.70
N ASP A 60 18.84 3.81 -17.01
CA ASP A 60 17.86 4.68 -17.66
C ASP A 60 16.45 4.07 -17.61
N GLU A 61 16.35 2.76 -17.83
CA GLU A 61 15.13 1.97 -17.62
C GLU A 61 14.64 2.09 -16.17
N TYR A 62 15.56 1.95 -15.21
CA TYR A 62 15.27 2.09 -13.80
C TYR A 62 14.69 3.46 -13.47
N LEU A 63 15.28 4.55 -13.97
CA LEU A 63 14.81 5.90 -13.73
C LEU A 63 13.40 6.13 -14.32
N LEU A 64 13.18 5.65 -15.55
CA LEU A 64 11.90 5.76 -16.26
C LEU A 64 10.79 4.97 -15.54
N ILE A 65 11.04 3.71 -15.22
CA ILE A 65 10.10 2.81 -14.53
C ILE A 65 9.80 3.33 -13.13
N SER A 66 10.84 3.74 -12.38
CA SER A 66 10.68 4.26 -11.01
C SER A 66 9.81 5.52 -10.95
N ARG A 67 10.00 6.46 -11.88
CA ARG A 67 9.15 7.67 -11.99
C ARG A 67 7.71 7.31 -12.32
N THR A 68 7.50 6.37 -13.25
CA THR A 68 6.18 5.90 -13.65
C THR A 68 5.46 5.20 -12.49
N LEU A 69 6.11 4.26 -11.81
CA LEU A 69 5.57 3.58 -10.63
C LEU A 69 5.26 4.57 -9.50
N ARG A 70 6.10 5.58 -9.28
CA ARG A 70 5.83 6.62 -8.27
C ARG A 70 4.57 7.42 -8.61
N ARG A 71 4.40 7.79 -9.87
CA ARG A 71 3.18 8.47 -10.37
C ARG A 71 1.94 7.62 -10.14
N LEU A 72 1.99 6.32 -10.49
CA LEU A 72 0.90 5.37 -10.26
C LEU A 72 0.60 5.19 -8.77
N SER A 73 1.62 5.01 -7.95
CA SER A 73 1.50 4.78 -6.49
C SER A 73 0.79 5.92 -5.77
N ARG A 74 0.94 7.15 -6.29
CA ARG A 74 0.36 8.39 -5.75
C ARG A 74 -1.10 8.58 -6.15
N ARG A 75 -1.63 7.81 -7.10
CA ARG A 75 -3.03 7.89 -7.52
C ARG A 75 -3.83 6.76 -6.91
N THR A 76 -5.10 7.03 -6.64
CA THR A 76 -6.06 6.05 -6.15
C THR A 76 -7.38 6.25 -6.87
N ARG A 77 -8.04 5.15 -7.20
CA ARG A 77 -9.37 5.15 -7.79
C ARG A 77 -10.38 5.38 -6.66
N VAL A 78 -11.18 6.43 -6.77
CA VAL A 78 -12.20 6.82 -5.80
C VAL A 78 -13.55 6.80 -6.49
N TRP A 79 -14.61 6.42 -5.77
CA TRP A 79 -15.97 6.58 -6.26
C TRP A 79 -16.40 8.04 -6.07
N ASP A 80 -16.80 8.68 -7.16
CA ASP A 80 -17.27 10.07 -7.15
C ASP A 80 -18.80 10.05 -7.14
N HIS A 81 -19.41 10.48 -6.03
CA HIS A 81 -20.86 10.46 -5.85
C HIS A 81 -21.60 11.47 -6.73
N THR A 82 -20.93 12.53 -7.18
CA THR A 82 -21.54 13.54 -8.05
C THR A 82 -21.63 13.02 -9.48
N THR A 83 -20.56 12.42 -9.97
CA THR A 83 -20.51 11.89 -11.34
C THR A 83 -20.95 10.43 -11.48
N GLN A 84 -21.23 9.75 -10.36
CA GLN A 84 -21.58 8.32 -10.28
C GLN A 84 -20.58 7.42 -11.04
N LYS A 85 -19.30 7.82 -11.03
CA LYS A 85 -18.23 7.15 -11.77
C LYS A 85 -17.00 7.05 -10.90
N HIS A 86 -16.13 6.09 -11.22
CA HIS A 86 -14.83 6.02 -10.60
C HIS A 86 -13.85 7.01 -11.25
N VAL A 87 -13.20 7.83 -10.43
CA VAL A 87 -12.22 8.83 -10.86
C VAL A 87 -10.87 8.58 -10.19
N TRP A 88 -9.78 8.83 -10.90
CA TRP A 88 -8.43 8.79 -10.34
C TRP A 88 -8.09 10.10 -9.65
N ARG A 89 -7.84 10.06 -8.34
CA ARG A 89 -7.43 11.22 -7.54
C ARG A 89 -6.07 10.97 -6.89
N LYS A 90 -5.39 12.03 -6.48
CA LYS A 90 -4.16 11.92 -5.68
C LYS A 90 -4.50 11.30 -4.32
N ALA A 91 -3.78 10.27 -3.92
CA ALA A 91 -3.94 9.65 -2.62
C ALA A 91 -3.46 10.62 -1.54
N MET A 92 -4.37 11.00 -0.63
CA MET A 92 -4.10 11.89 0.49
C MET A 92 -4.17 11.10 1.81
N ARG A 93 -3.40 11.52 2.80
CA ARG A 93 -3.46 11.03 4.19
C ARG A 93 -3.58 12.19 5.14
N TYR A 94 -4.28 11.97 6.24
CA TYR A 94 -4.20 12.86 7.38
C TYR A 94 -2.87 12.65 8.10
N GLN A 95 -2.22 13.75 8.47
CA GLN A 95 -1.00 13.76 9.25
C GLN A 95 -1.15 14.80 10.36
N HIS A 96 -0.81 14.43 11.59
CA HIS A 96 -0.67 15.38 12.68
C HIS A 96 0.71 16.04 12.58
N VAL A 97 0.74 17.36 12.52
CA VAL A 97 1.98 18.14 12.49
C VAL A 97 2.02 19.09 13.69
N PRO A 98 3.21 19.36 14.24
CA PRO A 98 3.42 20.42 15.23
C PRO A 98 2.78 21.75 14.82
N ARG A 99 2.14 22.44 15.76
CA ARG A 99 1.60 23.79 15.62
C ARG A 99 2.07 24.63 16.81
N GLY A 100 2.93 25.60 16.54
CA GLY A 100 3.47 26.50 17.54
C GLY A 100 4.53 25.83 18.41
N LEU A 101 5.67 25.44 17.80
CA LEU A 101 6.85 25.17 18.60
C LEU A 101 7.20 26.48 19.32
N ARG A 102 7.12 26.48 20.64
CA ARG A 102 7.71 27.54 21.47
C ARG A 102 8.93 26.94 22.13
N ILE A 103 10.08 27.35 21.64
CA ILE A 103 11.37 27.08 22.27
C ILE A 103 11.57 28.21 23.27
N ASP A 104 11.81 27.86 24.52
CA ASP A 104 12.35 28.80 25.49
C ASP A 104 13.84 28.98 25.19
N PHE A 105 14.26 30.22 24.90
CA PHE A 105 15.63 30.52 24.51
C PHE A 105 16.60 30.58 25.69
N GLU A 106 16.11 30.69 26.92
CA GLU A 106 16.94 30.72 28.13
C GLU A 106 17.21 29.30 28.65
N THR A 107 16.19 28.43 28.61
CA THR A 107 16.29 27.04 29.11
C THR A 107 16.54 26.00 28.03
N GLY A 108 16.30 26.34 26.75
CA GLY A 108 16.37 25.40 25.63
C GLY A 108 15.19 24.41 25.58
N GLU A 109 14.23 24.52 26.49
CA GLU A 109 13.12 23.59 26.58
C GLU A 109 12.05 23.87 25.52
N VAL A 110 11.54 22.79 24.90
CA VAL A 110 10.43 22.88 23.95
C VAL A 110 9.13 22.70 24.71
N SER A 111 8.41 23.80 24.93
CA SER A 111 7.09 23.78 25.57
C SER A 111 6.05 23.00 24.76
N HIS A 112 5.01 22.52 25.45
CA HIS A 112 3.97 21.61 24.93
C HIS A 112 3.47 21.98 23.52
N CYS A 113 3.86 21.17 22.54
CA CYS A 113 3.49 21.39 21.15
C CYS A 113 2.04 20.93 20.89
N ARG A 114 1.12 21.87 20.63
CA ARG A 114 -0.20 21.53 20.07
C ARG A 114 -0.01 20.88 18.71
N LYS A 115 -0.77 19.82 18.41
CA LYS A 115 -0.75 19.16 17.08
C LYS A 115 -1.95 19.66 16.26
N ARG A 116 -1.76 19.91 14.97
CA ARG A 116 -2.85 20.15 14.02
C ARG A 116 -2.95 19.02 13.01
N ARG A 117 -4.17 18.65 12.63
CA ARG A 117 -4.43 17.64 11.60
C ARG A 117 -4.42 18.30 10.22
N VAL A 118 -3.54 17.86 9.32
CA VAL A 118 -3.43 18.36 7.95
C VAL A 118 -3.56 17.25 6.93
N LEU A 119 -4.09 17.56 5.74
CA LEU A 119 -4.09 16.66 4.59
C LEU A 119 -2.77 16.79 3.83
N ARG A 120 -2.07 15.67 3.63
CA ARG A 120 -0.83 15.61 2.86
C ARG A 120 -0.87 14.44 1.86
N PRO A 121 -0.18 14.55 0.71
CA PRO A 121 -0.06 13.42 -0.21
C PRO A 121 0.57 12.18 0.44
N VAL A 122 0.07 10.99 0.10
CA VAL A 122 0.70 9.73 0.50
C VAL A 122 2.04 9.59 -0.23
N ARG A 123 3.09 9.28 0.52
CA ARG A 123 4.38 8.86 0.00
C ARG A 123 4.51 7.35 0.23
N ARG A 124 4.36 6.54 -0.82
CA ARG A 124 4.44 5.06 -0.76
C ARG A 124 5.83 4.52 -1.09
N LEU A 125 6.55 5.20 -1.97
CA LEU A 125 7.95 4.91 -2.29
C LEU A 125 8.85 5.93 -1.61
N ARG A 126 9.85 5.45 -0.85
CA ARG A 126 10.87 6.28 -0.19
C ARG A 126 12.12 6.23 -1.06
N GLY A 127 12.42 7.32 -1.77
CA GLY A 127 13.52 7.33 -2.75
C GLY A 127 13.14 6.70 -4.09
N SER A 128 14.12 6.21 -4.84
CA SER A 128 13.97 5.59 -6.17
C SER A 128 13.53 4.13 -6.11
N SER A 129 13.80 3.41 -5.02
CA SER A 129 13.44 2.01 -4.83
C SER A 129 12.26 1.82 -3.86
N GLY A 130 11.64 0.64 -3.93
CA GLY A 130 10.56 0.23 -3.05
C GLY A 130 9.57 -0.71 -3.75
N PHE A 131 8.42 -0.95 -3.13
CA PHE A 131 7.38 -1.80 -3.70
C PHE A 131 6.07 -1.02 -3.91
N VAL A 132 5.32 -1.40 -4.93
CA VAL A 132 3.98 -0.88 -5.19
C VAL A 132 3.01 -2.04 -5.30
N THR A 133 2.00 -2.09 -4.43
CA THR A 133 0.89 -3.03 -4.58
C THR A 133 -0.13 -2.46 -5.55
N VAL A 134 -0.45 -3.23 -6.59
CA VAL A 134 -1.47 -2.92 -7.61
C VAL A 134 -2.54 -4.02 -7.61
N ASN A 135 -3.72 -3.71 -8.14
CA ASN A 135 -4.81 -4.68 -8.21
C ASN A 135 -4.60 -5.68 -9.35
N ASP A 136 -3.99 -5.24 -10.44
CA ASP A 136 -3.68 -6.05 -11.62
C ASP A 136 -2.18 -5.92 -11.93
N GLY A 137 -1.41 -6.90 -11.45
CA GLY A 137 0.04 -6.94 -11.64
C GLY A 137 0.43 -7.21 -13.10
N ALA A 138 -0.33 -8.07 -13.80
CA ALA A 138 -0.01 -8.50 -15.16
C ALA A 138 -0.16 -7.34 -16.15
N ASN A 139 -1.27 -6.62 -16.11
CA ASN A 139 -1.46 -5.46 -16.98
C ASN A 139 -0.50 -4.32 -16.62
N THR A 140 -0.18 -4.15 -15.33
CA THR A 140 0.84 -3.17 -14.91
C THR A 140 2.22 -3.52 -15.49
N ALA A 141 2.61 -4.81 -15.46
CA ALA A 141 3.87 -5.27 -16.05
C ALA A 141 3.87 -5.08 -17.57
N ALA A 142 2.80 -5.45 -18.28
CA ALA A 142 2.66 -5.25 -19.72
C ALA A 142 2.69 -3.76 -20.11
N MET A 143 2.12 -2.87 -19.29
CA MET A 143 2.23 -1.43 -19.49
C MET A 143 3.68 -0.94 -19.33
N LEU A 144 4.42 -1.44 -18.34
CA LEU A 144 5.83 -1.07 -18.15
C LEU A 144 6.73 -1.60 -19.27
N ALA A 145 6.47 -2.81 -19.78
CA ALA A 145 7.19 -3.38 -20.92
C ALA A 145 7.02 -2.51 -22.18
N ARG A 146 5.78 -2.15 -22.53
CA ARG A 146 5.51 -1.23 -23.64
C ARG A 146 6.18 0.13 -23.46
N LEU A 147 6.16 0.65 -22.23
CA LEU A 147 6.76 1.94 -21.91
C LEU A 147 8.29 1.92 -22.05
N ARG A 148 8.93 0.79 -21.71
CA ARG A 148 10.34 0.54 -21.97
C ARG A 148 10.62 0.60 -23.47
N GLU A 149 9.87 -0.15 -24.27
CA GLU A 149 10.04 -0.23 -25.74
C GLU A 149 9.77 1.08 -26.49
N THR A 150 8.94 1.97 -25.92
CA THR A 150 8.54 3.22 -26.61
C THR A 150 9.44 4.41 -26.28
N CYS A 151 10.08 4.41 -25.11
CA CYS A 151 10.78 5.58 -24.59
C CYS A 151 12.31 5.44 -24.51
N LEU A 152 12.83 4.24 -24.78
CA LEU A 152 14.25 3.90 -24.85
C LEU A 152 14.48 3.11 -26.15
#